data_AF-A0A1N6WYV4-F1
#
_entry.id   AF-A0A1N6WYV4-F1
#
_cell.length_a   1.000
_cell.length_b   1.000
_cell.length_c   1.000
_cell.angle_alpha   90.00
_cell.angle_beta   90.00
_cell.angle_gamma   90.00
#
_symmetry.space_group_name_H-M   'P 1'
#
loop_
_entity.id
_entity.type
_entity.pdbx_description
1 polymer ?
#
loop_
_entity_poly.entity_id
_entity_poly.type
_entity_poly.pdbx_seq_one_letter_code
_entity_poly.pdbx_strand_id
1 'polypeptide(L)'
;MSITQFILFIAAAVLLISIPVAGKYFRILNTLLHEVGHVLASLISGGGIYHIHLFRDTSGVAYSSYSNRFTAIFTALAGYPAASGAAFLSYWALTNGFIEGMYIVLMSLLAVSLLLWVRNGFGFFWIAAFLAGTAAVYVYGEAPVQHGYMYLISAILLVESIRSSWVIFYLSVRSPLKAGDASSLRALTGISSRFWGLLFFLQALYIGSHIL
;
A
#
# COMPACT_ATOMS: atom_id res chain seq x y z
N MET A 1 -9.17 19.97 -5.13
CA MET A 1 -7.81 19.83 -5.71
C MET A 1 -7.93 19.85 -7.23
N SER A 2 -7.15 20.67 -7.93
CA SER A 2 -7.15 20.63 -9.40
C SER A 2 -6.24 19.51 -9.93
N ILE A 3 -6.50 19.03 -11.15
CA ILE A 3 -5.69 17.99 -11.78
C ILE A 3 -4.24 18.42 -11.97
N THR A 4 -4.01 19.66 -12.40
CA THR A 4 -2.68 20.24 -12.56
C THR A 4 -1.91 20.28 -11.25
N GLN A 5 -2.59 20.65 -10.16
CA GLN A 5 -2.00 20.63 -8.82
C GLN A 5 -1.61 19.20 -8.43
N PHE A 6 -2.47 18.21 -8.68
CA PHE A 6 -2.16 16.83 -8.33
C PHE A 6 -0.99 16.25 -9.15
N ILE A 7 -0.87 16.61 -10.44
CA ILE A 7 0.30 16.25 -11.27
C ILE A 7 1.61 16.75 -10.66
N LEU A 8 1.63 17.96 -10.09
CA LEU A 8 2.80 18.47 -9.37
C LEU A 8 3.14 17.62 -8.15
N PHE A 9 2.14 17.16 -7.40
CA PHE A 9 2.36 16.24 -6.28
C PHE A 9 2.79 14.85 -6.73
N ILE A 10 2.33 14.35 -7.89
CA ILE A 10 2.85 13.12 -8.49
C ILE A 10 4.32 13.28 -8.84
N ALA A 11 4.72 14.39 -9.47
CA ALA A 11 6.12 14.66 -9.76
C ALA A 11 6.96 14.74 -8.47
N ALA A 12 6.46 15.43 -7.44
CA ALA A 12 7.11 15.51 -6.13
C ALA A 12 7.22 14.12 -5.46
N ALA A 13 6.18 13.29 -5.56
CA ALA A 13 6.18 11.93 -5.05
C ALA A 13 7.23 11.08 -5.75
N VAL A 14 7.31 11.11 -7.09
CA VAL A 14 8.34 10.40 -7.88
C VAL A 14 9.75 10.80 -7.43
N LEU A 15 10.00 12.10 -7.26
CA LEU A 15 11.29 12.60 -6.77
C LEU A 15 11.58 12.11 -5.35
N LEU A 16 10.62 12.24 -4.43
CA LEU A 16 10.77 11.86 -3.03
C LEU A 16 11.04 10.36 -2.86
N ILE A 17 10.28 9.49 -3.52
CA ILE A 17 10.43 8.04 -3.41
C ILE A 17 11.75 7.53 -4.00
N SER A 18 12.38 8.33 -4.87
CA SER A 18 13.68 8.04 -5.47
C SER A 18 14.85 8.35 -4.53
N ILE A 19 14.61 9.10 -3.44
CA ILE A 19 15.64 9.41 -2.44
C ILE A 19 15.95 8.14 -1.62
N PRO A 20 17.21 7.69 -1.50
CA PRO A 20 17.55 6.39 -0.92
C PRO A 20 17.07 6.13 0.51
N VAL A 21 17.01 7.16 1.36
CA VAL A 21 16.58 7.05 2.77
C VAL A 21 15.16 7.56 2.94
N ALA A 22 14.91 8.83 2.60
CA ALA A 22 13.60 9.46 2.74
C ALA A 22 12.53 8.76 1.89
N GLY A 23 12.87 8.34 0.66
CA GLY A 23 11.94 7.64 -0.19
C GLY A 23 11.50 6.31 0.41
N LYS A 24 12.43 5.49 0.89
CA LYS A 24 12.10 4.22 1.56
C LYS A 24 11.14 4.42 2.73
N TYR A 25 11.30 5.49 3.51
CA TYR A 25 10.43 5.80 4.64
C TYR A 25 8.96 5.93 4.21
N PHE A 26 8.66 6.68 3.15
CA PHE A 26 7.29 6.85 2.68
C PHE A 26 6.75 5.63 1.93
N ARG A 27 7.61 4.91 1.21
CA ARG A 27 7.24 3.71 0.45
C ARG A 27 6.69 2.58 1.34
N ILE A 28 7.13 2.51 2.60
CA ILE A 28 6.63 1.53 3.57
C ILE A 28 5.13 1.70 3.84
N LEU A 29 4.55 2.89 3.65
CA LEU A 29 3.10 3.08 3.78
C LEU A 29 2.31 2.23 2.77
N ASN A 30 2.76 2.20 1.51
CA ASN A 30 2.16 1.35 0.49
C ASN A 30 2.35 -0.14 0.82
N THR A 31 3.54 -0.52 1.32
CA THR A 31 3.79 -1.88 1.83
C THR A 31 2.83 -2.25 2.96
N LEU A 32 2.60 -1.35 3.94
CA LEU A 32 1.65 -1.60 5.01
C LEU A 32 0.23 -1.82 4.47
N LEU A 33 -0.25 -0.96 3.55
CA LEU A 33 -1.56 -1.10 2.93
C LEU A 33 -1.71 -2.43 2.17
N HIS A 34 -0.66 -2.85 1.47
CA HIS A 34 -0.58 -4.16 0.81
C HIS A 34 -0.74 -5.30 1.81
N GLU A 35 0.05 -5.30 2.89
CA GLU A 35 -0.01 -6.34 3.92
C GLU A 35 -1.36 -6.35 4.67
N VAL A 36 -1.92 -5.17 4.95
CA VAL A 36 -3.27 -5.03 5.52
C VAL A 36 -4.31 -5.62 4.59
N GLY A 37 -4.17 -5.46 3.27
CA GLY A 37 -5.01 -6.11 2.28
C GLY A 37 -5.05 -7.63 2.43
N HIS A 38 -3.89 -8.27 2.63
CA HIS A 38 -3.81 -9.70 2.91
C HIS A 38 -4.51 -10.06 4.23
N VAL A 39 -4.27 -9.30 5.29
CA VAL A 39 -4.90 -9.55 6.61
C VAL A 39 -6.42 -9.47 6.52
N LEU A 40 -6.96 -8.42 5.90
CA LEU A 40 -8.40 -8.25 5.75
C LEU A 40 -9.03 -9.32 4.87
N ALA A 41 -8.37 -9.67 3.76
CA ALA A 41 -8.86 -10.74 2.88
C ALA A 41 -8.88 -12.10 3.57
N SER A 42 -7.84 -12.42 4.33
CA SER A 42 -7.78 -13.64 5.14
C SER A 42 -8.92 -13.68 6.15
N LEU A 43 -9.14 -12.60 6.92
CA LEU A 43 -10.23 -12.51 7.90
C LEU A 43 -11.61 -12.72 7.27
N ILE A 44 -11.91 -11.99 6.19
CA ILE A 44 -13.23 -12.00 5.56
C ILE A 44 -13.51 -13.36 4.89
N SER A 45 -12.47 -14.05 4.41
CA SER A 45 -12.60 -15.39 3.80
C SER A 45 -12.46 -16.55 4.79
N GLY A 46 -12.59 -16.28 6.10
CA GLY A 46 -12.62 -17.30 7.15
C GLY A 46 -11.24 -17.87 7.53
N GLY A 47 -10.17 -17.13 7.24
CA GLY A 47 -8.82 -17.36 7.73
C GLY A 47 -8.57 -16.73 9.10
N GLY A 48 -7.31 -16.45 9.42
CA GLY A 48 -6.91 -15.90 10.72
C GLY A 48 -5.67 -15.03 10.63
N ILE A 49 -5.53 -14.12 11.59
CA ILE A 49 -4.40 -13.17 11.68
C ILE A 49 -3.32 -13.73 12.60
N TYR A 50 -2.06 -13.57 12.23
CA TYR A 50 -0.93 -13.76 13.15
C TYR A 50 -0.26 -12.43 13.44
N HIS A 51 0.34 -11.81 12.42
CA HIS A 51 1.03 -10.52 12.55
C HIS A 51 1.59 -10.05 11.21
N ILE A 52 1.96 -8.78 11.14
CA ILE A 52 2.69 -8.14 10.04
C ILE A 52 4.11 -7.82 10.52
N HIS A 53 5.10 -8.14 9.70
CA HIS A 53 6.45 -7.61 9.83
C HIS A 53 6.77 -6.65 8.69
N LEU A 54 7.27 -5.46 9.03
CA LEU A 54 7.77 -4.48 8.07
C LEU A 54 9.30 -4.42 8.12
N PHE A 55 9.96 -4.15 7.01
CA PHE A 55 11.42 -4.14 6.93
C PHE A 55 11.98 -2.86 6.30
N ARG A 56 13.24 -2.56 6.64
CA ARG A 56 13.97 -1.35 6.17
C ARG A 56 14.16 -1.29 4.66
N ASP A 57 14.11 -2.42 3.99
CA ASP A 57 14.25 -2.54 2.55
C ASP A 57 12.93 -2.35 1.79
N THR A 58 11.88 -1.86 2.46
CA THR A 58 10.51 -1.66 1.97
C THR A 58 9.72 -2.96 1.73
N SER A 59 10.27 -4.12 2.11
CA SER A 59 9.52 -5.37 2.13
C SER A 59 8.61 -5.47 3.36
N GLY A 60 7.58 -6.30 3.24
CA GLY A 60 6.63 -6.63 4.28
C GLY A 60 6.27 -8.11 4.19
N VAL A 61 5.82 -8.67 5.30
CA VAL A 61 5.24 -10.02 5.36
C VAL A 61 4.07 -10.01 6.32
N ALA A 62 2.86 -10.27 5.80
CA ALA A 62 1.69 -10.65 6.58
C ALA A 62 1.68 -12.17 6.80
N TYR A 63 1.78 -12.57 8.06
CA TYR A 63 1.57 -13.95 8.47
C TYR A 63 0.08 -14.16 8.71
N SER A 64 -0.55 -14.94 7.83
CA SER A 64 -1.98 -15.26 7.85
C SER A 64 -2.20 -16.77 7.75
N SER A 65 -3.27 -17.30 8.36
CA SER A 65 -3.71 -18.69 8.13
C SER A 65 -4.80 -18.74 7.09
N TYR A 66 -4.82 -19.85 6.36
CA TYR A 66 -5.86 -20.16 5.38
C TYR A 66 -6.66 -21.36 5.89
N SER A 67 -7.98 -21.22 5.98
CA SER A 67 -8.87 -22.32 6.35
C SER A 67 -9.08 -23.30 5.21
N ASN A 68 -8.91 -22.86 3.96
CA ASN A 68 -8.98 -23.68 2.77
C ASN A 68 -8.21 -23.02 1.59
N ARG A 69 -8.17 -23.71 0.45
CA ARG A 69 -7.50 -23.24 -0.78
C ARG A 69 -8.08 -21.95 -1.33
N PHE A 70 -9.38 -21.72 -1.22
CA PHE A 70 -10.02 -20.49 -1.67
C PHE A 70 -9.57 -19.28 -0.84
N THR A 71 -9.57 -19.40 0.49
CA THR A 71 -9.04 -18.40 1.42
C THR A 71 -7.58 -18.06 1.10
N ALA A 72 -6.77 -19.06 0.77
CA ALA A 72 -5.37 -18.86 0.37
C ALA A 72 -5.23 -18.05 -0.93
N ILE A 73 -6.01 -18.40 -1.97
CA ILE A 73 -6.01 -17.70 -3.26
C ILE A 73 -6.51 -16.27 -3.09
N PHE A 74 -7.63 -16.08 -2.40
CA PHE A 74 -8.23 -14.77 -2.16
C PHE A 74 -7.29 -13.86 -1.36
N THR A 75 -6.65 -14.40 -0.33
CA THR A 75 -5.65 -13.66 0.44
C THR A 75 -4.47 -13.26 -0.44
N ALA A 76 -3.86 -14.19 -1.18
CA ALA A 76 -2.71 -13.90 -2.03
C ALA A 76 -3.04 -12.90 -3.17
N LEU A 77 -4.30 -12.81 -3.61
CA LEU A 77 -4.74 -11.81 -4.58
C LEU A 77 -4.86 -10.40 -4.02
N ALA A 78 -5.10 -10.25 -2.71
CA ALA A 78 -5.66 -9.02 -2.15
C ALA A 78 -4.68 -7.86 -2.00
N GLY A 79 -3.37 -8.12 -1.88
CA GLY A 79 -2.38 -7.08 -1.55
C GLY A 79 -2.32 -5.95 -2.59
N TYR A 80 -2.06 -6.28 -3.86
CA TYR A 80 -1.97 -5.29 -4.95
C TYR A 80 -3.28 -4.52 -5.20
N PRO A 81 -4.46 -5.18 -5.24
CA PRO A 81 -5.75 -4.50 -5.28
C PRO A 81 -5.99 -3.57 -4.09
N ALA A 82 -5.62 -3.97 -2.86
CA ALA A 82 -5.79 -3.12 -1.68
C ALA A 82 -4.92 -1.85 -1.76
N ALA A 83 -3.66 -1.99 -2.15
CA ALA A 83 -2.75 -0.86 -2.33
C ALA A 83 -3.26 0.13 -3.41
N SER A 84 -3.66 -0.40 -4.58
CA SER A 84 -4.20 0.42 -5.68
C SER A 84 -5.54 1.06 -5.31
N GLY A 85 -6.42 0.31 -4.62
CA GLY A 85 -7.70 0.80 -4.12
C GLY A 85 -7.52 1.92 -3.09
N ALA A 86 -6.54 1.80 -2.19
CA ALA A 86 -6.20 2.86 -1.25
C ALA A 86 -5.72 4.13 -1.97
N ALA A 87 -4.93 4.01 -3.03
CA ALA A 87 -4.54 5.14 -3.87
C ALA A 87 -5.78 5.82 -4.49
N PHE A 88 -6.69 5.05 -5.10
CA PHE A 88 -7.93 5.59 -5.67
C PHE A 88 -8.83 6.26 -4.64
N LEU A 89 -9.10 5.58 -3.52
CA LEU A 89 -9.95 6.12 -2.46
C LEU A 89 -9.35 7.38 -1.85
N SER A 90 -8.01 7.43 -1.71
CA SER A 90 -7.33 8.64 -1.24
C SER A 90 -7.52 9.81 -2.21
N TYR A 91 -7.34 9.58 -3.50
CA TYR A 91 -7.54 10.61 -4.51
C TYR A 91 -9.00 11.08 -4.55
N TRP A 92 -9.95 10.15 -4.58
CA TRP A 92 -11.38 10.42 -4.56
C TRP A 92 -11.78 11.23 -3.34
N ALA A 93 -11.27 10.88 -2.15
CA ALA A 93 -11.56 11.63 -0.93
C ALA A 93 -11.08 13.08 -1.03
N LEU A 94 -9.87 13.30 -1.57
CA LEU A 94 -9.27 14.63 -1.69
C LEU A 94 -9.93 15.49 -2.77
N THR A 95 -10.41 14.90 -3.87
CA THR A 95 -11.16 15.63 -4.91
C THR A 95 -12.55 16.04 -4.41
N ASN A 96 -13.15 15.26 -3.52
CA ASN A 96 -14.43 15.57 -2.86
C ASN A 96 -14.29 16.39 -1.57
N GLY A 97 -13.07 16.82 -1.21
CA GLY A 97 -12.84 17.70 -0.06
C GLY A 97 -12.80 17.01 1.31
N PHE A 98 -12.79 15.67 1.37
CA PHE A 98 -12.75 14.89 2.61
C PHE A 98 -11.32 14.79 3.20
N ILE A 99 -10.65 15.93 3.38
CA ILE A 99 -9.26 16.00 3.87
C ILE A 99 -9.16 15.56 5.33
N GLU A 100 -10.07 16.02 6.20
CA GLU A 100 -10.12 15.58 7.60
C GLU A 100 -10.41 14.08 7.71
N GLY A 101 -11.34 13.58 6.87
CA GLY A 101 -11.63 12.15 6.78
C GLY A 101 -10.38 11.32 6.42
N MET A 102 -9.53 11.83 5.51
CA MET A 102 -8.26 11.20 5.16
C MET A 102 -7.28 11.14 6.34
N TYR A 103 -7.18 12.19 7.16
CA TYR A 103 -6.40 12.15 8.41
C TYR A 103 -6.93 11.06 9.35
N ILE A 104 -8.24 11.04 9.59
CA ILE A 104 -8.87 10.06 10.49
C ILE A 104 -8.61 8.64 10.00
N VAL A 105 -8.80 8.36 8.71
CA VAL A 105 -8.59 7.03 8.12
C VAL A 105 -7.13 6.62 8.20
N LEU A 106 -6.20 7.50 7.81
CA LEU A 106 -4.77 7.19 7.83
C LEU A 106 -4.26 6.96 9.26
N MET A 107 -4.62 7.83 10.21
CA MET A 107 -4.21 7.68 11.61
C MET A 107 -4.83 6.44 12.24
N SER A 108 -6.11 6.15 11.96
CA SER A 108 -6.78 4.94 12.44
C SER A 108 -6.13 3.68 11.89
N LEU A 109 -5.82 3.64 10.58
CA LEU A 109 -5.11 2.53 9.95
C LEU A 109 -3.76 2.28 10.63
N LEU A 110 -2.97 3.34 10.84
CA LEU A 110 -1.66 3.25 11.50
C LEU A 110 -1.80 2.75 12.94
N ALA A 111 -2.72 3.34 13.72
CA ALA A 111 -2.95 2.95 15.11
C ALA A 111 -3.43 1.50 15.23
N VAL A 112 -4.44 1.10 14.44
CA VAL A 112 -4.96 -0.27 14.43
C VAL A 112 -3.88 -1.25 13.99
N SER A 113 -3.10 -0.91 12.96
CA SER A 113 -1.99 -1.76 12.50
C SER A 113 -0.94 -1.93 13.60
N LEU A 114 -0.57 -0.87 14.31
CA LEU A 114 0.37 -0.93 15.43
C LEU A 114 -0.15 -1.82 16.57
N LEU A 115 -1.41 -1.61 16.96
CA LEU A 115 -2.02 -2.31 18.09
C LEU A 115 -2.29 -3.78 17.79
N LEU A 116 -2.84 -4.10 16.62
CA LEU A 116 -3.37 -5.43 16.33
C LEU A 116 -2.42 -6.30 15.51
N TRP A 117 -1.61 -5.74 14.63
CA TRP A 117 -0.97 -6.52 13.57
C TRP A 117 0.56 -6.46 13.59
N VAL A 118 1.18 -5.29 13.73
CA VAL A 118 2.63 -5.17 13.62
C VAL A 118 3.33 -5.70 14.87
N ARG A 119 4.27 -6.65 14.69
CA ARG A 119 4.95 -7.35 15.80
C ARG A 119 6.48 -7.35 15.74
N ASN A 120 7.10 -6.56 14.86
CA ASN A 120 8.55 -6.38 14.83
C ASN A 120 8.98 -4.96 15.20
N GLY A 121 10.18 -4.84 15.80
CA GLY A 121 10.68 -3.56 16.32
C GLY A 121 10.78 -2.45 15.27
N PHE A 122 11.26 -2.74 14.06
CA PHE A 122 11.32 -1.73 12.99
C PHE A 122 9.93 -1.22 12.61
N GLY A 123 8.97 -2.12 12.37
CA GLY A 123 7.60 -1.75 12.03
C GLY A 123 6.95 -0.91 13.13
N PHE A 124 7.16 -1.27 14.41
CA PHE A 124 6.67 -0.50 15.54
C PHE A 124 7.17 0.94 15.52
N PHE A 125 8.49 1.15 15.47
CA PHE A 125 9.07 2.49 15.47
C PHE A 125 8.68 3.29 14.21
N TRP A 126 8.63 2.63 13.05
CA TRP A 126 8.23 3.29 11.81
C TRP A 126 6.78 3.77 11.88
N ILE A 127 5.83 2.92 12.28
CA ILE A 127 4.42 3.32 12.40
C ILE A 127 4.25 4.40 13.45
N ALA A 128 4.89 4.27 14.62
CA ALA A 128 4.80 5.29 15.68
C ALA A 128 5.31 6.66 15.20
N ALA A 129 6.45 6.69 14.50
CA ALA A 129 7.00 7.92 13.93
C ALA A 129 6.11 8.48 12.83
N PHE A 130 5.57 7.63 11.94
CA PHE A 130 4.69 8.06 10.87
C PHE A 130 3.38 8.62 11.42
N LEU A 131 2.76 7.94 12.39
CA LEU A 131 1.56 8.37 13.08
C LEU A 131 1.78 9.71 13.81
N ALA A 132 2.87 9.84 14.56
CA ALA A 132 3.21 11.08 15.26
C ALA A 132 3.44 12.24 14.29
N GLY A 133 4.13 12.00 13.16
CA GLY A 133 4.34 12.99 12.11
C GLY A 133 3.03 13.43 11.46
N THR A 134 2.17 12.48 11.08
CA THR A 134 0.82 12.76 10.53
C THR A 134 -0.01 13.57 11.52
N ALA A 135 -0.03 13.17 12.80
CA ALA A 135 -0.77 13.87 13.84
C ALA A 135 -0.22 15.28 14.08
N ALA A 136 1.11 15.46 14.06
CA ALA A 136 1.73 16.76 14.20
C ALA A 136 1.34 17.71 13.04
N VAL A 137 1.31 17.22 11.80
CA VAL A 137 0.83 18.01 10.65
C VAL A 137 -0.65 18.37 10.83
N TYR A 138 -1.48 17.43 11.28
CA TYR A 138 -2.91 17.68 11.49
C TYR A 138 -3.19 18.72 12.58
N VAL A 139 -2.47 18.64 13.72
CA VAL A 139 -2.72 19.49 14.89
C VAL A 139 -2.06 20.86 14.75
N TYR A 140 -0.84 20.93 14.20
CA TYR A 140 -0.02 22.13 14.19
C TYR A 140 0.16 22.76 12.80
N GLY A 141 -0.15 22.03 11.74
CA GLY A 141 -0.03 22.54 10.37
C GLY A 141 -1.16 23.49 10.03
N GLU A 142 -0.85 24.59 9.35
CA GLU A 142 -1.86 25.45 8.72
C GLU A 142 -2.54 24.73 7.54
N ALA A 143 -3.72 25.18 7.12
CA ALA A 143 -4.50 24.52 6.08
C ALA A 143 -3.71 24.18 4.78
N PRO A 144 -2.84 25.06 4.23
CA PRO A 144 -2.03 24.71 3.06
C PRO A 144 -1.08 23.54 3.31
N VAL A 145 -0.48 23.46 4.51
CA VAL A 145 0.43 22.38 4.91
C VAL A 145 -0.34 21.08 5.07
N GLN A 146 -1.51 21.12 5.73
CA GLN A 146 -2.35 19.94 5.90
C GLN A 146 -2.81 19.35 4.57
N HIS A 147 -3.24 20.22 3.64
CA HIS A 147 -3.69 19.82 2.31
C HIS A 147 -2.51 19.26 1.49
N GLY A 148 -1.39 19.99 1.46
CA GLY A 148 -0.19 19.57 0.73
C GLY A 148 0.36 18.22 1.22
N TYR A 149 0.35 17.98 2.53
CA TYR A 149 0.73 16.69 3.09
C TYR A 149 -0.17 15.56 2.57
N MET A 150 -1.49 15.72 2.63
CA MET A 150 -2.40 14.67 2.16
C MET A 150 -2.36 14.46 0.65
N TYR A 151 -2.15 15.53 -0.13
CA TYR A 151 -1.96 15.42 -1.57
C TYR A 151 -0.68 14.66 -1.90
N LEU A 152 0.39 14.91 -1.16
CA LEU A 152 1.65 14.16 -1.28
C LEU A 152 1.47 12.69 -0.90
N ILE A 153 0.79 12.39 0.21
CA ILE A 153 0.51 11.00 0.60
C ILE A 153 -0.27 10.27 -0.49
N SER A 154 -1.37 10.86 -0.99
CA SER A 154 -2.17 10.25 -2.06
C SER A 154 -1.34 10.03 -3.34
N ALA A 155 -0.52 11.00 -3.73
CA ALA A 155 0.38 10.86 -4.87
C ALA A 155 1.43 9.75 -4.67
N ILE A 156 1.99 9.60 -3.46
CA ILE A 156 2.91 8.50 -3.13
C ILE A 156 2.20 7.15 -3.24
N LEU A 157 0.98 7.01 -2.73
CA LEU A 157 0.20 5.78 -2.84
C LEU A 157 -0.06 5.40 -4.30
N LEU A 158 -0.39 6.38 -5.15
CA LEU A 158 -0.57 6.15 -6.58
C LEU A 158 0.72 5.65 -7.23
N VAL A 159 1.82 6.38 -7.05
CA VAL A 159 3.10 6.05 -7.70
C VAL A 159 3.62 4.70 -7.20
N GLU A 160 3.53 4.42 -5.89
CA GLU A 160 4.00 3.16 -5.32
C GLU A 160 3.15 1.97 -5.71
N SER A 161 1.82 2.11 -5.82
CA SER A 161 0.96 0.99 -6.24
C SER A 161 1.28 0.55 -7.68
N ILE A 162 1.56 1.49 -8.59
CA ILE A 162 2.01 1.18 -9.96
C ILE A 162 3.43 0.60 -9.94
N ARG A 163 4.36 1.22 -9.20
CA ARG A 163 5.75 0.80 -9.14
C ARG A 163 5.90 -0.60 -8.54
N SER A 164 5.20 -0.92 -7.45
CA SER A 164 5.26 -2.23 -6.80
C SER A 164 4.70 -3.33 -7.71
N SER A 165 3.56 -3.08 -8.36
CA SER A 165 2.98 -4.01 -9.33
C SER A 165 3.89 -4.24 -10.53
N TRP A 166 4.55 -3.18 -11.04
CA TRP A 166 5.56 -3.31 -12.09
C TRP A 166 6.74 -4.19 -11.64
N VAL A 167 7.25 -4.00 -10.42
CA VAL A 167 8.35 -4.81 -9.88
C VAL A 167 7.96 -6.28 -9.80
N ILE A 168 6.76 -6.63 -9.34
CA ILE A 168 6.31 -8.02 -9.33
C ILE A 168 6.08 -8.56 -10.73
N PHE A 169 5.54 -7.78 -11.67
CA PHE A 169 5.47 -8.21 -13.06
C PHE A 169 6.86 -8.52 -13.63
N TYR A 170 7.83 -7.62 -13.45
CA TYR A 170 9.21 -7.83 -13.87
C TYR A 170 9.83 -9.10 -13.25
N LEU A 171 9.67 -9.29 -11.94
CA LEU A 171 10.15 -10.48 -11.23
C LEU A 171 9.44 -11.75 -11.70
N SER A 172 8.14 -11.67 -12.01
CA SER A 172 7.37 -12.81 -12.52
C SER A 172 7.88 -13.32 -13.88
N VAL A 173 8.51 -12.43 -14.67
CA VAL A 173 9.14 -12.77 -15.96
C VAL A 173 10.56 -13.26 -15.77
N ARG A 174 11.37 -12.55 -14.96
CA ARG A 174 12.82 -12.79 -14.81
C ARG A 174 13.18 -13.84 -13.76
N SER A 175 12.39 -13.98 -12.72
CA SER A 175 12.63 -14.88 -11.58
C SER A 175 11.30 -15.37 -11.01
N PRO A 176 10.53 -16.22 -11.74
CA PRO A 176 9.13 -16.54 -11.43
C PRO A 176 8.88 -17.21 -10.07
N LEU A 177 9.93 -17.76 -9.43
CA LEU A 177 9.88 -18.36 -8.09
C LEU A 177 10.10 -17.34 -6.96
N LYS A 178 10.54 -16.13 -7.28
CA LYS A 178 10.83 -15.03 -6.34
C LYS A 178 9.91 -13.83 -6.58
N ALA A 179 8.73 -14.05 -7.15
CA ALA A 179 7.79 -13.01 -7.57
C ALA A 179 6.65 -12.81 -6.54
N GLY A 180 6.93 -13.04 -5.25
CA GLY A 180 6.00 -12.84 -4.14
C GLY A 180 4.64 -13.50 -4.37
N ASP A 181 3.57 -12.71 -4.25
CA ASP A 181 2.18 -13.16 -4.41
C ASP A 181 1.91 -13.85 -5.75
N ALA A 182 2.56 -13.43 -6.83
CA ALA A 182 2.42 -14.08 -8.13
C ALA A 182 2.98 -15.52 -8.12
N SER A 183 4.07 -15.76 -7.37
CA SER A 183 4.61 -17.10 -7.14
C SER A 183 3.67 -17.94 -6.25
N SER A 184 3.12 -17.34 -5.19
CA SER A 184 2.14 -17.98 -4.30
C SER A 184 0.88 -18.40 -5.06
N LEU A 185 0.34 -17.52 -5.91
CA LEU A 185 -0.83 -17.80 -6.74
C LEU A 185 -0.54 -18.87 -7.78
N ARG A 186 0.67 -18.89 -8.36
CA ARG A 186 1.06 -20.01 -9.24
C ARG A 186 1.03 -21.34 -8.50
N ALA A 187 1.57 -21.42 -7.30
CA ALA A 187 1.54 -22.65 -6.50
C ALA A 187 0.11 -23.07 -6.14
N LEU A 188 -0.76 -22.10 -5.85
CA LEU A 188 -2.15 -22.35 -5.46
C LEU A 188 -3.09 -22.64 -6.63
N THR A 189 -2.83 -22.14 -7.85
CA THR A 189 -3.77 -22.22 -8.99
C THR A 189 -3.24 -23.03 -10.18
N GLY A 190 -1.92 -23.22 -10.28
CA GLY A 190 -1.26 -23.78 -11.47
C GLY A 190 -1.06 -22.77 -12.60
N ILE A 191 -1.67 -21.58 -12.53
CA ILE A 191 -1.53 -20.52 -13.54
C ILE A 191 -0.17 -19.83 -13.37
N SER A 192 0.51 -19.51 -14.47
CA SER A 192 1.89 -18.98 -14.42
C SER A 192 2.02 -17.69 -13.60
N SER A 193 3.16 -17.49 -12.92
CA SER A 193 3.44 -16.25 -12.18
C SER A 193 3.39 -15.03 -13.10
N ARG A 194 3.75 -15.18 -14.38
CA ARG A 194 3.72 -14.11 -15.40
C ARG A 194 2.33 -13.55 -15.59
N PHE A 195 1.33 -14.42 -15.65
CA PHE A 195 -0.07 -14.02 -15.76
C PHE A 195 -0.50 -13.19 -14.55
N TRP A 196 -0.22 -13.69 -13.34
CA TRP A 196 -0.58 -12.97 -12.11
C TRP A 196 0.16 -11.64 -11.95
N GLY A 197 1.46 -11.61 -12.23
CA GLY A 197 2.23 -10.37 -12.22
C GLY A 197 1.71 -9.35 -13.24
N LEU A 198 1.37 -9.80 -14.46
CA LEU A 198 0.77 -8.93 -15.47
C LEU A 198 -0.60 -8.42 -15.02
N LEU A 199 -1.43 -9.28 -14.42
CA LEU A 199 -2.75 -8.91 -13.92
C LEU A 199 -2.64 -7.80 -12.86
N PHE A 200 -1.75 -7.95 -11.88
CA PHE A 200 -1.51 -6.92 -10.86
C PHE A 200 -1.05 -5.59 -11.47
N PHE A 201 -0.17 -5.65 -12.47
CA PHE A 201 0.30 -4.44 -13.16
C PHE A 201 -0.80 -3.77 -13.97
N LEU A 202 -1.55 -4.52 -14.77
CA LEU A 202 -2.68 -3.98 -15.54
C LEU A 202 -3.77 -3.41 -14.64
N GLN A 203 -4.07 -4.07 -13.54
CA GLN A 203 -5.03 -3.59 -12.55
C GLN A 203 -4.58 -2.26 -11.91
N ALA A 204 -3.30 -2.14 -11.54
CA ALA A 204 -2.75 -0.88 -11.01
C ALA A 204 -2.78 0.25 -12.05
N LEU A 205 -2.44 -0.03 -13.32
CA LEU A 205 -2.53 0.94 -14.41
C LEU A 205 -3.97 1.38 -14.68
N TYR A 206 -4.90 0.42 -14.70
CA TYR A 206 -6.32 0.71 -14.89
C TYR A 206 -6.84 1.62 -13.78
N ILE A 207 -6.54 1.33 -12.51
CA ILE A 207 -6.96 2.22 -11.42
C ILE A 207 -6.26 3.58 -11.51
N GLY A 208 -4.96 3.59 -11.82
CA GLY A 208 -4.19 4.83 -12.00
C GLY A 208 -4.74 5.74 -13.10
N SER A 209 -5.27 5.17 -14.19
CA SER A 209 -5.87 5.95 -15.29
C SER A 209 -7.23 6.55 -14.96
N HIS A 210 -7.85 6.20 -13.82
CA HIS A 210 -9.09 6.83 -13.34
C HIS A 210 -8.83 7.91 -12.29
N ILE A 211 -7.57 8.13 -11.93
CA ILE A 211 -7.11 9.17 -11.01
C ILE A 211 -6.59 10.39 -11.78
N LEU A 212 -6.10 10.19 -13.00
CA LEU A 212 -5.66 11.22 -13.95
C LEU A 212 -6.78 11.48 -14.98
#